data_AF-A0A6B3FMN5-F1
#
_entry.id   AF-A0A6B3FMN5-F1
#
_cell.length_a   1.000
_cell.length_b   1.000
_cell.length_c   1.000
_cell.angle_alpha   90.00
_cell.angle_beta   90.00
_cell.angle_gamma   90.00
#
_symmetry.space_group_name_H-M   'P 1'
#
loop_
_entity.id
_entity.type
_entity.pdbx_description
1 polymer ?
#
loop_
_entity_poly.entity_id
_entity_poly.type
_entity_poly.pdbx_seq_one_letter_code
_entity_poly.pdbx_strand_id
1 'polypeptide(L)'
;FMTDYICVGKVHPERVAAIVKGIAEGCVLAGCALVGGETAEHPGLLGPDDFDVAGAGTGVVEADRLLGPDRIRKGDAVIAMASSGLHSNGYSLVRHVVFDRAGWTLDREVEEFGRTLGEELLEPTRIYSLDCLALTRTTEVHGFSHVTGGGLANNLARVIPDGLHATVDRSTWTPGAVFDLVGKAGNVEQLELEKTL
;
A
#
# COMPACT_ATOMS: atom_id res chain seq x y z
N PHE A 1 13.83 -12.95 -2.89
CA PHE A 1 12.91 -13.53 -3.89
C PHE A 1 11.49 -13.45 -3.37
N MET A 2 10.50 -13.68 -4.22
CA MET A 2 9.08 -13.73 -3.87
C MET A 2 8.46 -15.05 -4.34
N THR A 3 7.44 -15.51 -3.61
CA THR A 3 6.48 -16.51 -4.08
C THR A 3 5.06 -15.97 -3.99
N ASP A 4 4.17 -16.40 -4.89
CA ASP A 4 2.75 -16.03 -4.88
C ASP A 4 1.80 -17.20 -4.57
N TYR A 5 0.59 -16.86 -4.14
CA TYR A 5 -0.53 -17.78 -3.98
C TYR A 5 -1.79 -17.10 -4.48
N ILE A 6 -2.44 -17.69 -5.49
CA ILE A 6 -3.66 -17.18 -6.10
C ILE A 6 -4.78 -18.19 -5.85
N CYS A 7 -5.84 -17.75 -5.17
CA CYS A 7 -7.05 -18.52 -4.97
C CYS A 7 -8.16 -17.92 -5.82
N VAL A 8 -8.88 -18.72 -6.60
CA VAL A 8 -10.00 -18.26 -7.44
C VAL A 8 -11.24 -19.11 -7.20
N GLY A 9 -12.43 -18.53 -7.34
CA GLY A 9 -13.66 -19.34 -7.32
C GLY A 9 -13.80 -20.21 -8.59
N LYS A 10 -13.34 -19.69 -9.73
CA LYS A 10 -13.25 -20.43 -11.00
C LYS A 10 -12.00 -20.02 -11.78
N VAL A 11 -11.30 -20.98 -12.35
CA VAL A 11 -10.13 -20.72 -13.18
C VAL A 11 -10.55 -20.13 -14.53
N HIS A 12 -10.10 -18.89 -14.73
CA HIS A 12 -10.09 -18.20 -16.01
C HIS A 12 -8.63 -17.95 -16.40
N PRO A 13 -8.04 -18.75 -17.32
CA PRO A 13 -6.59 -18.71 -17.59
C PRO A 13 -6.07 -17.31 -17.92
N GLU A 14 -6.82 -16.51 -18.68
CA GLU A 14 -6.45 -15.15 -19.04
C GLU A 14 -6.40 -14.20 -17.84
N ARG A 15 -7.32 -14.35 -16.88
CA ARG A 15 -7.33 -13.55 -15.64
C ARG A 15 -6.15 -13.92 -14.75
N VAL A 16 -5.90 -15.22 -14.57
CA VAL A 16 -4.75 -15.71 -13.79
C VAL A 16 -3.44 -15.22 -14.41
N ALA A 17 -3.30 -15.29 -15.74
CA ALA A 17 -2.13 -14.78 -16.44
C ALA A 17 -1.93 -13.26 -16.24
N ALA A 18 -3.01 -12.48 -16.23
CA ALA A 18 -2.94 -11.04 -15.96
C ALA A 18 -2.50 -10.73 -14.51
N ILE A 19 -3.00 -11.48 -13.52
CA ILE A 19 -2.59 -11.35 -12.12
C ILE A 19 -1.09 -11.68 -11.98
N VAL A 20 -0.66 -12.83 -12.50
CA VAL A 20 0.76 -13.26 -12.46
C VAL A 20 1.66 -12.25 -13.15
N LYS A 21 1.22 -11.65 -14.28
CA LYS A 21 1.96 -10.58 -14.95
C LYS A 21 2.16 -9.37 -14.03
N GLY A 22 1.13 -8.91 -13.34
CA GLY A 22 1.24 -7.80 -12.38
C GLY A 22 2.17 -8.12 -11.21
N ILE A 23 2.13 -9.35 -10.69
CA ILE A 23 3.05 -9.82 -9.64
C ILE A 23 4.49 -9.82 -10.14
N ALA A 24 4.73 -10.31 -11.36
CA ALA A 24 6.06 -10.32 -11.98
C ALA A 24 6.61 -8.90 -12.21
N GLU A 25 5.77 -7.98 -12.69
CA GLU A 25 6.12 -6.56 -12.82
C GLU A 25 6.46 -5.94 -11.45
N GLY A 26 5.68 -6.25 -10.42
CA GLY A 26 5.98 -5.86 -9.04
C GLY A 26 7.32 -6.40 -8.54
N CYS A 27 7.67 -7.65 -8.86
CA CYS A 27 8.97 -8.24 -8.52
C CYS A 27 10.13 -7.49 -9.20
N VAL A 28 9.97 -7.11 -10.48
CA VAL A 28 10.97 -6.32 -11.21
C VAL A 28 11.18 -4.97 -10.53
N LEU A 29 10.10 -4.25 -10.22
CA LEU A 29 10.15 -2.98 -9.48
C LEU A 29 10.79 -3.15 -8.10
N ALA A 30 10.53 -4.28 -7.44
CA ALA A 30 11.08 -4.59 -6.14
C ALA A 30 12.56 -5.01 -6.17
N GLY A 31 13.11 -5.31 -7.35
CA GLY A 31 14.46 -5.83 -7.51
C GLY A 31 14.62 -7.27 -7.03
N CYS A 32 13.58 -8.10 -7.16
CA CYS A 32 13.60 -9.49 -6.72
C CYS A 32 13.13 -10.46 -7.82
N ALA A 33 13.53 -11.72 -7.71
CA ALA A 33 13.02 -12.79 -8.57
C ALA A 33 11.71 -13.36 -8.01
N LEU A 34 10.73 -13.58 -8.88
CA LEU A 34 9.58 -14.46 -8.62
C LEU A 34 10.03 -15.91 -8.85
N VAL A 35 10.12 -16.71 -7.80
CA VAL A 35 10.74 -18.06 -7.86
C VAL A 35 9.73 -19.20 -7.94
N GLY A 36 8.46 -18.91 -7.71
CA GLY A 36 7.38 -19.89 -7.79
C GLY A 36 6.07 -19.31 -7.31
N GLY A 37 4.99 -20.01 -7.61
CA GLY A 37 3.65 -19.66 -7.18
C GLY A 37 2.73 -20.86 -7.23
N GLU A 38 1.56 -20.73 -6.62
CA GLU A 38 0.52 -21.76 -6.62
C GLU A 38 -0.82 -21.13 -7.01
N THR A 39 -1.62 -21.86 -7.79
CA THR A 39 -2.98 -21.44 -8.16
C THR A 39 -3.98 -22.50 -7.74
N ALA A 40 -4.95 -22.11 -6.90
CA ALA A 40 -5.98 -23.00 -6.38
C ALA A 40 -7.39 -22.55 -6.79
N GLU A 41 -8.27 -23.51 -7.06
CA GLU A 41 -9.70 -23.27 -7.36
C GLU A 41 -10.56 -23.71 -6.16
N HIS A 42 -11.38 -22.80 -5.61
CA HIS A 42 -12.23 -23.02 -4.44
C HIS A 42 -13.68 -22.55 -4.67
N PRO A 43 -14.47 -23.24 -5.52
CA PRO A 43 -15.81 -22.81 -5.92
C PRO A 43 -16.85 -22.86 -4.79
N GLY A 44 -16.54 -23.52 -3.67
CA GLY A 44 -17.40 -23.56 -2.48
C GLY A 44 -17.10 -22.46 -1.45
N LEU A 45 -16.00 -21.72 -1.60
CA LEU A 45 -15.57 -20.65 -0.69
C LEU A 45 -15.66 -19.27 -1.35
N LEU A 46 -15.30 -19.19 -2.63
CA LEU A 46 -15.27 -17.95 -3.41
C LEU A 46 -16.35 -18.00 -4.50
N GLY A 47 -16.97 -16.85 -4.79
CA GLY A 47 -17.85 -16.69 -5.94
C GLY A 47 -17.08 -16.90 -7.26
N PRO A 48 -17.79 -17.18 -8.38
CA PRO A 48 -17.15 -17.54 -9.65
C PRO A 48 -16.20 -16.47 -10.21
N ASP A 49 -16.42 -15.21 -9.87
CA ASP A 49 -15.57 -14.07 -10.27
C ASP A 49 -14.64 -13.57 -9.15
N ASP A 50 -14.72 -14.16 -7.95
CA ASP A 50 -13.91 -13.77 -6.81
C ASP A 50 -12.53 -14.43 -6.85
N PHE A 51 -11.54 -13.70 -6.34
CA PHE A 51 -10.18 -14.19 -6.17
C PHE A 51 -9.52 -13.57 -4.94
N ASP A 52 -8.50 -14.26 -4.43
CA ASP A 52 -7.62 -13.80 -3.36
C ASP A 52 -6.17 -13.98 -3.79
N VAL A 53 -5.32 -13.01 -3.44
CA VAL A 53 -3.91 -12.99 -3.80
C VAL A 53 -3.09 -12.77 -2.53
N ALA A 54 -2.21 -13.74 -2.25
CA ALA A 54 -1.21 -13.62 -1.23
C ALA A 54 0.19 -13.75 -1.85
N GLY A 55 1.18 -13.21 -1.16
CA GLY A 55 2.58 -13.32 -1.57
C GLY A 55 3.51 -13.32 -0.36
N ALA A 56 4.65 -13.98 -0.51
CA ALA A 56 5.69 -14.03 0.51
C ALA A 56 7.01 -13.55 -0.07
N GLY A 57 7.56 -12.47 0.49
CA GLY A 57 8.89 -11.96 0.17
C GLY A 57 9.94 -12.49 1.14
N THR A 58 11.06 -12.98 0.61
CA THR A 58 12.25 -13.36 1.40
C THR A 58 13.43 -12.49 1.01
N GLY A 59 14.04 -11.85 2.00
CA GLY A 59 15.25 -11.03 1.86
C GLY A 59 16.30 -11.41 2.91
N VAL A 60 17.48 -10.82 2.80
CA VAL A 60 18.59 -11.01 3.74
C VAL A 60 19.16 -9.66 4.13
N VAL A 61 19.60 -9.54 5.37
CA VAL A 61 20.28 -8.37 5.91
C VAL A 61 21.39 -8.85 6.84
N GLU A 62 22.54 -8.18 6.80
CA GLU A 62 23.61 -8.42 7.78
C GLU A 62 23.12 -8.00 9.17
N ALA A 63 23.43 -8.79 10.19
CA ALA A 63 22.88 -8.59 11.53
C ALA A 63 23.22 -7.20 12.11
N ASP A 64 24.41 -6.68 11.82
CA ASP A 64 24.88 -5.36 12.24
C ASP A 64 24.28 -4.20 11.43
N ARG A 65 23.58 -4.49 10.33
CA ARG A 65 22.88 -3.52 9.47
C ARG A 65 21.37 -3.54 9.66
N LEU A 66 20.85 -4.37 10.56
CA LEU A 66 19.44 -4.41 10.86
C LEU A 66 18.99 -3.04 11.38
N LEU A 67 17.94 -2.49 10.75
CA LEU A 67 17.31 -1.27 11.21
C LEU A 67 16.33 -1.60 12.34
N GLY A 68 16.14 -0.67 13.27
CA GLY A 68 15.26 -0.89 14.41
C GLY A 68 15.00 0.36 15.25
N PRO A 69 13.98 0.32 16.13
CA PRO A 69 13.67 1.43 17.03
C PRO A 69 14.86 1.84 17.89
N ASP A 70 15.71 0.86 18.23
CA ASP A 70 16.93 1.03 18.97
C ASP A 70 17.96 1.88 18.24
N ARG A 71 17.81 2.22 16.96
CA ARG A 71 18.71 3.15 16.23
C ARG A 71 18.20 4.59 16.20
N ILE A 72 16.91 4.83 16.46
CA ILE A 72 16.27 6.15 16.40
C ILE A 72 16.69 7.02 17.60
N ARG A 73 16.96 8.29 17.34
CA ARG A 73 17.49 9.26 18.30
C ARG A 73 16.72 10.58 18.27
N LYS A 74 16.81 11.31 19.38
CA LYS A 74 16.35 12.70 19.42
C LYS A 74 17.15 13.53 18.41
N GLY A 75 16.44 14.24 17.54
CA GLY A 75 17.04 15.08 16.48
C GLY A 75 17.01 14.44 15.09
N ASP A 76 16.61 13.18 14.98
CA ASP A 76 16.37 12.55 13.68
C ASP A 76 15.28 13.28 12.88
N ALA A 77 15.47 13.35 11.57
CA ALA A 77 14.47 13.84 10.65
C ALA A 77 13.51 12.72 10.22
N VAL A 78 12.22 13.03 10.14
CA VAL A 78 11.21 12.15 9.53
C VAL A 78 11.00 12.61 8.10
N ILE A 79 11.31 11.75 7.13
CA ILE A 79 11.18 12.04 5.70
C ILE A 79 10.10 11.12 5.13
N ALA A 80 9.07 11.73 4.54
CA ALA A 80 8.00 10.99 3.88
C ALA A 80 8.34 10.70 2.42
N MET A 81 7.90 9.54 1.93
CA MET A 81 7.95 9.18 0.52
C MET A 81 6.52 9.14 -0.03
N ALA A 82 6.28 9.85 -1.13
CA ALA A 82 4.94 10.07 -1.66
C ALA A 82 4.30 8.76 -2.16
N SER A 83 3.08 8.46 -1.70
CA SER A 83 2.25 7.37 -2.21
C SER A 83 1.81 7.63 -3.65
N SER A 84 1.35 6.57 -4.31
CA SER A 84 0.67 6.66 -5.62
C SER A 84 -0.82 6.93 -5.48
N GLY A 85 -1.37 6.85 -4.27
CA GLY A 85 -2.80 6.96 -3.98
C GLY A 85 -3.13 6.24 -2.67
N LEU A 86 -4.27 5.55 -2.65
CA LEU A 86 -4.78 4.77 -1.51
C LEU A 86 -3.98 3.49 -1.23
N HIS A 87 -3.11 3.09 -2.17
CA HIS A 87 -2.36 1.83 -2.14
C HIS A 87 -3.31 0.64 -2.02
N SER A 88 -3.13 -0.23 -1.02
CA SER A 88 -3.87 -1.48 -0.84
C SER A 88 -4.63 -1.56 0.49
N ASN A 89 -4.91 -0.41 1.13
CA ASN A 89 -5.58 -0.34 2.43
C ASN A 89 -6.81 0.56 2.38
N GLY A 90 -7.75 0.35 3.31
CA GLY A 90 -8.93 1.20 3.46
C GLY A 90 -10.03 1.03 2.39
N TYR A 91 -9.90 0.07 1.47
CA TYR A 91 -10.88 -0.14 0.40
C TYR A 91 -12.30 -0.46 0.92
N SER A 92 -12.46 -1.00 2.12
CA SER A 92 -13.79 -1.17 2.72
C SER A 92 -14.49 0.18 2.95
N LEU A 93 -13.78 1.18 3.47
CA LEU A 93 -14.31 2.54 3.64
C LEU A 93 -14.56 3.18 2.27
N VAL A 94 -13.58 3.08 1.37
CA VAL A 94 -13.66 3.68 0.03
C VAL A 94 -14.88 3.16 -0.71
N ARG A 95 -15.07 1.83 -0.79
CA ARG A 95 -16.24 1.21 -1.43
C ARG A 95 -17.55 1.69 -0.81
N HIS A 96 -17.63 1.74 0.52
CA HIS A 96 -18.83 2.23 1.20
C HIS A 96 -19.15 3.69 0.85
N VAL A 97 -18.12 4.54 0.80
CA VAL A 97 -18.28 5.96 0.46
C VAL A 97 -18.68 6.14 -1.01
N VAL A 98 -17.93 5.55 -1.95
CA VAL A 98 -18.15 5.81 -3.38
C VAL A 98 -19.37 5.09 -3.94
N PHE A 99 -19.61 3.84 -3.53
CA PHE A 99 -20.70 3.03 -4.08
C PHE A 99 -21.98 3.16 -3.26
N ASP A 100 -21.92 2.90 -1.96
CA ASP A 100 -23.15 2.83 -1.16
C ASP A 100 -23.74 4.21 -0.86
N ARG A 101 -22.87 5.20 -0.56
CA ARG A 101 -23.31 6.55 -0.19
C ARG A 101 -23.42 7.49 -1.38
N ALA A 102 -22.39 7.56 -2.22
CA ALA A 102 -22.37 8.48 -3.35
C ALA A 102 -23.09 7.92 -4.59
N GLY A 103 -23.27 6.60 -4.68
CA GLY A 103 -23.92 5.95 -5.83
C GLY A 103 -23.12 6.09 -7.12
N TRP A 104 -21.80 6.24 -7.03
CA TRP A 104 -20.94 6.44 -8.20
C TRP A 104 -20.57 5.10 -8.83
N THR A 105 -20.20 5.15 -10.11
CA THR A 105 -19.73 4.00 -10.87
C THR A 105 -18.26 4.16 -11.22
N LEU A 106 -17.57 3.05 -11.51
CA LEU A 106 -16.14 3.03 -11.78
C LEU A 106 -15.77 3.80 -13.06
N ASP A 107 -16.67 3.87 -14.04
CA ASP A 107 -16.50 4.58 -15.31
C ASP A 107 -16.76 6.09 -15.21
N ARG A 108 -17.10 6.60 -14.02
CA ARG A 108 -17.30 8.03 -13.78
C ARG A 108 -15.98 8.77 -13.98
N GLU A 109 -15.97 9.73 -14.89
CA GLU A 109 -14.89 10.71 -15.02
C GLU A 109 -14.85 11.64 -13.79
N VAL A 110 -13.67 11.84 -13.23
CA VAL A 110 -13.43 12.73 -12.10
C VAL A 110 -12.40 13.77 -12.52
N GLU A 111 -12.82 15.04 -12.57
CA GLU A 111 -11.99 16.15 -13.06
C GLU A 111 -10.69 16.29 -12.25
N GLU A 112 -10.77 16.11 -10.92
CA GLU A 112 -9.62 16.18 -10.03
C GLU A 112 -8.57 15.09 -10.26
N PHE A 113 -8.96 13.96 -10.88
CA PHE A 113 -8.04 12.86 -11.22
C PHE A 113 -7.57 12.96 -12.68
N GLY A 114 -8.34 13.63 -13.55
CA GLY A 114 -8.11 13.63 -14.99
C GLY A 114 -8.29 12.27 -15.66
N ARG A 115 -8.96 11.34 -14.97
CA ARG A 115 -9.24 9.96 -15.39
C ARG A 115 -10.47 9.42 -14.66
N THR A 116 -10.87 8.20 -14.98
CA THR A 116 -12.04 7.57 -14.34
C THR A 116 -11.78 7.24 -12.86
N LEU A 117 -12.85 7.17 -12.08
CA LEU A 117 -12.79 6.71 -10.68
C LEU A 117 -12.11 5.35 -10.57
N GLY A 118 -12.43 4.41 -11.46
CA GLY A 118 -11.85 3.07 -11.45
C GLY A 118 -10.37 3.05 -11.73
N GLU A 119 -9.87 3.88 -12.66
CA GLU A 119 -8.43 3.99 -12.91
C GLU A 119 -7.69 4.59 -11.71
N GLU A 120 -8.27 5.59 -11.04
CA GLU A 120 -7.68 6.16 -9.81
C GLU A 120 -7.65 5.14 -8.67
N LEU A 121 -8.76 4.42 -8.45
CA LEU A 121 -8.87 3.42 -7.40
C LEU A 121 -8.04 2.15 -7.66
N LEU A 122 -7.62 1.90 -8.91
CA LEU A 122 -6.79 0.75 -9.27
C LEU A 122 -5.33 1.14 -9.54
N GLU A 123 -4.95 2.39 -9.23
CA GLU A 123 -3.54 2.81 -9.28
C GLU A 123 -2.69 1.89 -8.39
N PRO A 124 -1.69 1.18 -8.97
CA PRO A 124 -0.91 0.20 -8.21
C PRO A 124 -0.19 0.83 -7.00
N THR A 125 -0.09 0.05 -5.91
CA THR A 125 0.75 0.43 -4.77
C THR A 125 2.18 0.64 -5.22
N ARG A 126 2.73 1.81 -4.89
CA ARG A 126 4.12 2.14 -5.18
C ARG A 126 5.08 1.22 -4.42
N ILE A 127 6.06 0.65 -5.12
CA ILE A 127 7.08 -0.24 -4.55
C ILE A 127 8.36 0.56 -4.31
N TYR A 128 8.85 0.55 -3.07
CA TYR A 128 9.98 1.39 -2.63
C TYR A 128 11.26 0.64 -2.31
N SER A 129 11.31 -0.69 -2.48
CA SER A 129 12.43 -1.50 -1.96
C SER A 129 13.79 -1.05 -2.52
N LEU A 130 13.89 -0.80 -3.83
CA LEU A 130 15.13 -0.34 -4.46
C LEU A 130 15.53 1.06 -4.00
N ASP A 131 14.56 1.96 -3.80
CA ASP A 131 14.78 3.30 -3.25
C ASP A 131 15.30 3.21 -1.80
N CYS A 132 14.67 2.41 -0.95
CA CYS A 132 15.09 2.19 0.43
C CYS A 132 16.49 1.56 0.51
N LEU A 133 16.80 0.61 -0.38
CA LEU A 133 18.14 0.03 -0.50
C LEU A 133 19.16 1.06 -0.99
N ALA A 134 18.78 1.99 -1.85
CA ALA A 134 19.65 3.08 -2.28
C ALA A 134 19.93 4.05 -1.12
N LEU A 135 18.90 4.45 -0.38
CA LEU A 135 19.03 5.34 0.79
C LEU A 135 19.95 4.75 1.86
N THR A 136 19.79 3.49 2.21
CA THR A 136 20.65 2.81 3.20
C THR A 136 22.12 2.70 2.76
N ARG A 137 22.41 2.82 1.47
CA ARG A 137 23.79 2.87 0.94
C ARG A 137 24.39 4.27 0.91
N THR A 138 23.57 5.32 0.86
CA THR A 138 24.03 6.71 0.62
C THR A 138 23.94 7.60 1.85
N THR A 139 23.13 7.23 2.84
CA THR A 139 22.97 7.99 4.08
C THR A 139 22.75 7.07 5.27
N GLU A 140 22.90 7.61 6.46
CA GLU A 140 22.48 6.93 7.67
C GLU A 140 20.95 6.94 7.77
N VAL A 141 20.37 5.74 7.77
CA VAL A 141 18.94 5.51 8.00
C VAL A 141 18.80 4.74 9.31
N HIS A 142 17.99 5.26 10.23
CA HIS A 142 17.71 4.60 11.51
C HIS A 142 16.52 3.65 11.46
N GLY A 143 15.52 3.94 10.63
CA GLY A 143 14.34 3.10 10.47
C GLY A 143 13.48 3.50 9.28
N PHE A 144 12.59 2.59 8.89
CA PHE A 144 11.52 2.85 7.91
C PHE A 144 10.18 2.51 8.56
N SER A 145 9.16 3.31 8.30
CA SER A 145 7.77 3.00 8.63
C SER A 145 6.97 2.84 7.34
N HIS A 146 6.40 1.65 7.13
CA HIS A 146 5.50 1.43 6.00
C HIS A 146 4.08 1.81 6.42
N VAL A 147 3.58 2.92 5.87
CA VAL A 147 2.21 3.39 6.13
C VAL A 147 1.22 2.49 5.39
N THR A 148 0.49 1.69 6.15
CA THR A 148 -0.50 0.72 5.67
C THR A 148 -1.77 0.84 6.51
N GLY A 149 -2.54 -0.24 6.72
CA GLY A 149 -3.69 -0.25 7.61
C GLY A 149 -3.39 0.37 8.98
N GLY A 150 -4.27 1.24 9.45
CA GLY A 150 -4.10 2.01 10.69
C GLY A 150 -3.48 3.40 10.48
N GLY A 151 -3.07 3.75 9.26
CA GLY A 151 -2.69 5.12 8.89
C GLY A 151 -1.34 5.57 9.45
N LEU A 152 -0.99 6.84 9.18
CA LEU A 152 0.36 7.39 9.41
C LEU A 152 0.78 7.32 10.89
N ALA A 153 -0.09 7.80 11.80
CA ALA A 153 0.26 7.92 13.22
C ALA A 153 0.57 6.56 13.86
N ASN A 154 -0.26 5.54 13.59
CA ASN A 154 -0.08 4.22 14.18
C ASN A 154 1.15 3.50 13.59
N ASN A 155 1.36 3.58 12.27
CA ASN A 155 2.52 2.94 11.65
C ASN A 155 3.83 3.62 12.05
N LEU A 156 3.84 4.95 12.20
CA LEU A 156 5.01 5.67 12.67
C LEU A 156 5.30 5.33 14.14
N ALA A 157 4.30 5.32 15.01
CA ALA A 157 4.48 4.99 16.42
C ALA A 157 5.10 3.60 16.65
N ARG A 158 4.81 2.61 15.79
CA ARG A 158 5.38 1.24 15.87
C ARG A 158 6.89 1.17 15.72
N VAL A 159 7.50 2.14 15.04
CA VAL A 159 8.95 2.14 14.79
C VAL A 159 9.71 3.07 15.73
N ILE A 160 9.02 3.98 16.42
CA ILE A 160 9.63 4.90 17.39
C ILE A 160 9.84 4.18 18.73
N PRO A 161 11.03 4.25 19.34
CA PRO A 161 11.30 3.61 20.63
C PRO A 161 10.59 4.33 21.77
N ASP A 162 10.38 3.60 22.86
CA ASP A 162 9.84 4.15 24.10
C ASP A 162 10.62 5.38 24.59
N GLY A 163 9.89 6.40 25.04
CA GLY A 163 10.47 7.66 25.51
C GLY A 163 10.77 8.69 24.41
N LEU A 164 10.61 8.34 23.13
CA LEU A 164 10.62 9.29 22.01
C LEU A 164 9.22 9.43 21.39
N HIS A 165 8.99 10.56 20.72
CA HIS A 165 7.84 10.76 19.85
C HIS A 165 8.29 11.47 18.58
N ALA A 166 7.60 11.19 17.48
CA ALA A 166 7.78 11.90 16.23
C ALA A 166 6.77 13.05 16.14
N THR A 167 7.23 14.23 15.75
CA THR A 167 6.37 15.36 15.40
C THR A 167 6.49 15.60 13.91
N VAL A 168 5.36 15.57 13.21
CA VAL A 168 5.30 15.78 11.76
C VAL A 168 4.53 17.07 11.46
N ASP A 169 5.13 17.94 10.64
CA ASP A 169 4.48 19.18 10.21
C ASP A 169 3.57 18.89 9.01
N ARG A 170 2.26 18.88 9.24
CA ARG A 170 1.24 18.60 8.21
C ARG A 170 1.30 19.53 7.01
N SER A 171 1.85 20.74 7.16
CA SER A 171 1.94 21.70 6.06
C SER A 171 3.00 21.32 5.02
N THR A 172 3.84 20.32 5.32
CA THR A 172 4.95 19.91 4.45
C THR A 172 4.56 18.90 3.37
N TRP A 173 3.31 18.41 3.35
CA TRP A 173 2.79 17.58 2.26
C TRP A 173 1.30 17.85 2.02
N THR A 174 0.81 17.39 0.88
CA THR A 174 -0.61 17.42 0.52
C THR A 174 -1.00 16.01 0.07
N PRO A 175 -1.99 15.36 0.71
CA PRO A 175 -2.52 14.10 0.23
C PRO A 175 -3.03 14.21 -1.22
N GLY A 176 -3.02 13.11 -1.95
CA GLY A 176 -3.60 13.07 -3.30
C GLY A 176 -5.09 13.40 -3.31
N ALA A 177 -5.62 13.83 -4.46
CA ALA A 177 -7.02 14.23 -4.60
C ALA A 177 -8.01 13.13 -4.17
N VAL A 178 -7.64 11.85 -4.31
CA VAL A 178 -8.47 10.70 -3.92
C VAL A 178 -8.81 10.70 -2.43
N PHE A 179 -7.92 11.17 -1.56
CA PHE A 179 -8.18 11.24 -0.12
C PHE A 179 -9.24 12.30 0.21
N ASP A 180 -9.13 13.47 -0.42
CA ASP A 180 -10.10 14.57 -0.28
C ASP A 180 -11.47 14.17 -0.84
N LEU A 181 -11.49 13.45 -1.96
CA LEU A 181 -12.72 12.94 -2.56
C LEU A 181 -13.45 12.00 -1.61
N VAL A 182 -12.74 11.03 -1.01
CA VAL A 182 -13.32 10.10 -0.04
C VAL A 182 -13.81 10.86 1.20
N GLY A 183 -13.05 11.84 1.67
CA GLY A 183 -13.45 12.70 2.80
C GLY A 183 -14.75 13.44 2.54
N LYS A 184 -14.86 14.12 1.40
CA LYS A 184 -16.04 14.92 1.03
C LYS A 184 -17.26 14.05 0.74
N ALA A 185 -17.12 13.04 -0.12
CA ALA A 185 -18.22 12.15 -0.49
C ALA A 185 -18.74 11.36 0.73
N GLY A 186 -17.83 10.99 1.63
CA GLY A 186 -18.12 10.23 2.84
C GLY A 186 -18.47 11.09 4.05
N ASN A 187 -18.40 12.42 3.97
CA ASN A 187 -18.44 13.31 5.13
C ASN A 187 -17.60 12.76 6.30
N VAL A 188 -16.42 12.24 5.98
CA VAL A 188 -15.50 11.63 6.94
C VAL A 188 -14.56 12.71 7.43
N GLU A 189 -14.47 12.85 8.74
CA GLU A 189 -13.52 13.79 9.34
C GLU A 189 -12.09 13.41 8.96
N GLN A 190 -11.26 14.42 8.74
CA GLN A 190 -9.88 14.23 8.31
C GLN A 190 -9.10 13.28 9.22
N LEU A 191 -9.30 13.35 10.55
CA LEU A 191 -8.62 12.47 11.49
C LEU A 191 -9.01 10.99 11.31
N GLU A 192 -10.25 10.70 10.92
CA GLU A 192 -10.71 9.33 10.66
C GLU A 192 -10.19 8.80 9.32
N LEU A 193 -10.05 9.66 8.31
CA LEU A 193 -9.35 9.32 7.07
C LEU A 193 -7.90 8.94 7.39
N GLU A 194 -7.19 9.75 8.17
CA GLU A 194 -5.77 9.54 8.50
C GLU A 194 -5.47 8.33 9.39
N LYS A 195 -6.50 7.79 10.07
CA LYS A 195 -6.42 6.51 10.78
C LYS A 195 -6.63 5.31 9.87
N THR A 196 -7.19 5.52 8.68
CA THR A 196 -7.65 4.46 7.79
C THR A 196 -6.84 4.38 6.50
N LEU A 197 -6.47 5.54 5.94
CA LEU A 197 -5.86 5.76 4.63
C LEU A 197 -4.45 6.37 4.75
#